data_AF-A0A9E7HSA5-F1
#
_entry.id   AF-A0A9E7HSA5-F1
#
_cell.length_a   1.000
_cell.length_b   1.000
_cell.length_c   1.000
_cell.angle_alpha   90.00
_cell.angle_beta   90.00
_cell.angle_gamma   90.00
#
_symmetry.space_group_name_H-M   'P 1'
#
loop_
_entity.id
_entity.type
_entity.pdbx_description
1 polymer ?
#
loop_
_entity_poly.entity_id
_entity_poly.type
_entity_poly.pdbx_seq_one_letter_code
_entity_poly.pdbx_strand_id
1 'polypeptide(L)'
;MASSLAMHAKEAGILWLAGFKEACSLHRVVILCIRSRPLLIRTGQCFLLNGLIFLGSLFILKSVVIPILLWILPDQTEQFAAEPLYCHKAALALYSFLRFILIELFYIFWFYPLYIFSFVLSTLWYNDIAKHAYEVLTGKRPSTAQASRENDLTGLQTTSNALMPGGFDSVCIGIGEQVYSILLLTLFFIEVFATGFIPYFGKAINFLLLSWMYAYYCFEYKWNHSKVSLNRRLDFFESNWPFFAGFGSPCVLAIFFFSPLVSYGVMAILYPLFVLTAAGTHLEQVVNSVRRSFRGGGPKKLQVFYAANKIA
;
A
#
# COMPACT_ATOMS: atom_id res chain seq x y z
N MET A 1 -33.32 15.25 -11.65
CA MET A 1 -32.44 14.09 -11.36
C MET A 1 -31.02 14.30 -11.87
N ALA A 2 -30.82 14.67 -13.16
CA ALA A 2 -29.50 14.95 -13.73
C ALA A 2 -28.72 16.09 -13.03
N SER A 3 -29.40 17.17 -12.63
CA SER A 3 -28.77 18.30 -11.90
C SER A 3 -28.23 17.91 -10.52
N SER A 4 -28.96 17.04 -9.80
CA SER A 4 -28.51 16.50 -8.51
C SER A 4 -27.33 15.55 -8.70
N LEU A 5 -27.38 14.66 -9.69
CA LEU A 5 -26.29 13.72 -9.97
C LEU A 5 -24.99 14.44 -10.37
N ALA A 6 -25.08 15.47 -11.23
CA ALA A 6 -23.95 16.31 -11.60
C ALA A 6 -23.35 17.06 -10.40
N MET A 7 -24.19 17.54 -9.47
CA MET A 7 -23.75 18.18 -8.24
C MET A 7 -22.96 17.22 -7.35
N HIS A 8 -23.49 16.01 -7.11
CA HIS A 8 -22.80 15.00 -6.29
C HIS A 8 -21.49 14.53 -6.95
N ALA A 9 -21.47 14.38 -8.27
CA ALA A 9 -20.25 14.05 -9.02
C ALA A 9 -19.19 15.16 -8.89
N LYS A 10 -19.60 16.43 -8.96
CA LYS A 10 -18.70 17.57 -8.74
C LYS A 10 -18.14 17.59 -7.32
N GLU A 11 -18.99 17.40 -6.30
CA GLU A 11 -18.57 17.34 -4.89
C GLU A 11 -17.61 16.16 -4.64
N ALA A 12 -17.87 14.99 -5.23
CA ALA A 12 -16.96 13.85 -5.20
C ALA A 12 -15.61 14.17 -5.88
N GLY A 13 -15.63 14.84 -7.04
CA GLY A 13 -14.42 15.29 -7.74
C GLY A 13 -13.57 16.27 -6.93
N ILE A 14 -14.19 17.17 -6.16
CA ILE A 14 -13.49 18.10 -5.26
C ILE A 14 -12.81 17.33 -4.12
N LEU A 15 -13.51 16.38 -3.50
CA LEU A 15 -12.92 15.52 -2.45
C LEU A 15 -11.77 14.67 -3.00
N TRP A 16 -11.94 14.11 -4.21
CA TRP A 16 -10.89 13.36 -4.89
C TRP A 16 -9.66 14.23 -5.14
N LEU A 17 -9.83 15.46 -5.62
CA LEU A 17 -8.71 16.39 -5.86
C LEU A 17 -8.02 16.78 -4.56
N ALA A 18 -8.77 16.95 -3.47
CA ALA A 18 -8.19 17.19 -2.14
C ALA A 18 -7.33 16.00 -1.68
N GLY A 19 -7.83 14.77 -1.80
CA GLY A 19 -7.07 13.56 -1.50
C GLY A 19 -5.81 13.43 -2.36
N PHE A 20 -5.92 13.67 -3.66
CA PHE A 20 -4.80 13.65 -4.61
C PHE A 20 -3.72 14.67 -4.23
N LYS A 21 -4.12 15.90 -3.87
CA LYS A 21 -3.20 16.96 -3.42
C LYS A 21 -2.48 16.57 -2.12
N GLU A 22 -3.20 15.96 -1.18
CA GLU A 22 -2.60 15.48 0.08
C GLU A 22 -1.58 14.36 -0.16
N ALA A 23 -1.88 13.42 -1.05
CA ALA A 23 -0.94 12.36 -1.43
C ALA A 23 0.33 12.91 -2.13
N CYS A 24 0.18 13.92 -2.98
CA CYS A 24 1.31 14.58 -3.66
C CYS A 24 2.08 15.58 -2.77
N SER A 25 1.67 15.80 -1.52
CA SER A 25 2.31 16.74 -0.59
C SER A 25 3.59 16.18 0.04
N LEU A 26 4.52 15.70 -0.79
CA LEU A 26 5.78 15.05 -0.39
C LEU A 26 6.73 15.98 0.40
N HIS A 27 6.54 17.30 0.30
CA HIS A 27 7.28 18.27 1.12
C HIS A 27 7.14 17.98 2.63
N ARG A 28 5.98 17.48 3.08
CA ARG A 28 5.76 17.10 4.48
C ARG A 28 6.63 15.92 4.89
N VAL A 29 6.84 14.97 3.98
CA VAL A 29 7.72 13.82 4.21
C VAL A 29 9.15 14.28 4.40
N VAL A 30 9.62 15.18 3.54
CA VAL A 30 10.98 15.76 3.65
C VAL A 30 11.16 16.45 5.00
N ILE A 31 10.18 17.27 5.42
CA ILE A 31 10.22 17.96 6.72
C ILE A 31 10.24 16.94 7.88
N LEU A 32 9.41 15.90 7.84
CA LEU A 32 9.37 14.85 8.86
C LEU A 32 10.71 14.10 8.96
N CYS A 33 11.30 13.73 7.81
CA CYS A 33 12.60 13.06 7.75
C CYS A 33 13.72 13.94 8.30
N ILE A 34 13.74 15.24 7.98
CA ILE A 34 14.73 16.18 8.54
C ILE A 34 14.56 16.32 10.06
N ARG A 35 13.33 16.29 10.56
CA ARG A 35 13.03 16.42 12.00
C ARG A 35 13.36 15.17 12.82
N SER A 36 13.48 14.00 12.20
CA SER A 36 13.74 12.74 12.89
C SER A 36 14.81 11.91 12.16
N ARG A 37 16.03 11.88 12.73
CA ARG A 37 17.12 11.04 12.22
C ARG A 37 16.75 9.55 12.10
N PRO A 38 16.08 8.92 13.09
CA PRO A 38 15.63 7.54 12.96
C PRO A 38 14.70 7.35 11.75
N LEU A 39 13.79 8.30 11.52
CA LEU A 39 12.88 8.27 10.39
C LEU A 39 13.64 8.36 9.06
N LEU A 40 14.55 9.33 8.94
CA LEU A 40 15.39 9.48 7.73
C LEU A 40 16.19 8.22 7.42
N ILE A 41 16.82 7.61 8.43
CA ILE A 41 17.63 6.40 8.25
C ILE A 41 16.74 5.24 7.81
N ARG A 42 15.59 5.02 8.46
CA ARG A 42 14.67 3.92 8.12
C ARG A 42 14.05 4.08 6.74
N THR A 43 13.61 5.29 6.38
CA THR A 43 13.12 5.58 5.04
C THR A 43 14.24 5.37 4.01
N GLY A 44 15.46 5.86 4.26
CA GLY A 44 16.60 5.65 3.38
C GLY A 44 16.97 4.17 3.20
N GLN A 45 16.98 3.39 4.28
CA GLN A 45 17.22 1.94 4.24
C GLN A 45 16.17 1.22 3.38
N CYS A 46 14.90 1.59 3.53
CA CYS A 46 13.83 1.02 2.75
C CYS A 46 13.97 1.35 1.25
N PHE A 47 14.25 2.62 0.92
CA PHE A 47 14.50 3.07 -0.45
C PHE A 47 15.68 2.33 -1.08
N LEU A 48 16.81 2.26 -0.36
CA LEU A 48 18.04 1.67 -0.89
C LEU A 48 17.89 0.16 -1.03
N LEU A 49 17.34 -0.53 -0.03
CA LEU A 49 17.17 -1.98 -0.08
C LEU A 49 16.16 -2.37 -1.17
N ASN A 50 14.96 -1.77 -1.17
CA ASN A 50 13.95 -2.10 -2.17
C ASN A 50 14.40 -1.69 -3.58
N GLY A 51 15.09 -0.57 -3.73
CA GLY A 51 15.71 -0.16 -4.99
C GLY A 51 16.76 -1.15 -5.48
N LEU A 52 17.75 -1.47 -4.65
CA LEU A 52 18.83 -2.37 -5.01
C LEU A 52 18.35 -3.80 -5.25
N ILE A 53 17.51 -4.33 -4.37
CA ILE A 53 17.01 -5.70 -4.51
C ILE A 53 16.11 -5.81 -5.75
N PHE A 54 15.09 -4.95 -5.90
CA PHE A 54 14.12 -5.11 -6.99
C PHE A 54 14.62 -4.59 -8.33
N LEU A 55 14.95 -3.30 -8.39
CA LEU A 55 15.39 -2.70 -9.65
C LEU A 55 16.76 -3.24 -10.05
N GLY A 56 17.64 -3.49 -9.09
CA GLY A 56 18.94 -4.12 -9.36
C GLY A 56 18.81 -5.56 -9.86
N SER A 57 18.00 -6.42 -9.22
CA SER A 57 17.81 -7.80 -9.72
C SER A 57 17.15 -7.84 -11.10
N LEU A 58 16.17 -6.94 -11.35
CA LEU A 58 15.55 -6.82 -12.66
C LEU A 58 16.53 -6.32 -13.73
N PHE A 59 17.39 -5.35 -13.36
CA PHE A 59 18.44 -4.86 -14.24
C PHE A 59 19.46 -5.94 -14.59
N ILE A 60 19.89 -6.74 -13.60
CA ILE A 60 20.78 -7.90 -13.83
C ILE A 60 20.11 -8.90 -14.76
N LEU A 61 18.84 -9.22 -14.55
CA LEU A 61 18.10 -10.15 -15.41
C LEU A 61 18.07 -9.64 -16.87
N LYS A 62 17.68 -8.38 -17.08
CA LYS A 62 17.48 -7.83 -18.43
C LYS A 62 18.78 -7.47 -19.15
N SER A 63 19.77 -6.98 -18.43
CA SER A 63 20.99 -6.42 -19.04
C SER A 63 22.17 -7.38 -19.04
N VAL A 64 22.13 -8.43 -18.21
CA VAL A 64 23.22 -9.40 -18.06
C VAL A 64 22.74 -10.81 -18.38
N VAL A 65 21.77 -11.33 -17.64
CA VAL A 65 21.36 -12.74 -17.76
C VAL A 65 20.75 -13.03 -19.13
N ILE A 66 19.75 -12.26 -19.56
CA ILE A 66 19.08 -12.46 -20.85
C ILE A 66 20.07 -12.33 -22.03
N PRO A 67 20.91 -11.29 -22.11
CA PRO A 67 21.92 -11.18 -23.18
C PRO A 67 22.93 -12.34 -23.18
N ILE A 68 23.42 -12.78 -22.02
CA ILE A 68 24.33 -13.94 -21.94
C ILE A 68 23.63 -15.22 -22.39
N LEU A 69 22.37 -15.42 -22.00
CA LEU A 69 21.58 -16.57 -22.46
C LEU A 69 21.36 -16.53 -23.96
N LEU A 70 21.08 -15.36 -24.54
CA LEU A 70 20.95 -15.20 -26.00
C LEU A 70 22.28 -15.38 -26.72
N TRP A 71 23.41 -15.10 -26.07
CA TRP A 71 24.73 -15.34 -26.63
C TRP A 71 25.10 -16.84 -26.63
N ILE A 72 24.81 -17.55 -25.54
CA ILE A 72 25.09 -19.00 -25.41
C ILE A 72 24.08 -19.83 -26.22
N LEU A 73 22.81 -19.40 -26.23
CA LEU A 73 21.68 -20.06 -26.86
C LEU A 73 21.05 -19.05 -27.84
N PRO A 74 21.57 -18.91 -29.08
CA PRO A 74 21.11 -17.89 -30.02
C PRO A 74 19.70 -18.15 -30.58
N ASP A 75 19.03 -17.06 -30.97
CA ASP A 75 17.64 -17.06 -31.46
C ASP A 75 17.52 -16.97 -32.99
N GLN A 76 18.63 -16.71 -33.70
CA GLN A 76 18.62 -16.48 -35.14
C GLN A 76 19.22 -17.63 -35.95
N THR A 77 18.52 -17.90 -37.05
CA THR A 77 18.75 -18.88 -38.12
C THR A 77 19.73 -18.39 -39.21
N GLU A 78 20.28 -17.17 -39.11
CA GLU A 78 20.75 -16.39 -40.27
C GLU A 78 22.17 -16.71 -40.76
N GLN A 79 22.94 -17.60 -40.12
CA GLN A 79 24.36 -17.75 -40.45
C GLN A 79 24.79 -19.08 -41.09
N PHE A 80 23.88 -20.03 -41.29
CA PHE A 80 24.21 -21.32 -41.92
C PHE A 80 23.19 -21.72 -42.99
N ALA A 81 23.31 -21.11 -44.17
CA ALA A 81 22.48 -21.39 -45.34
C ALA A 81 22.74 -22.76 -46.02
N ALA A 82 23.32 -23.75 -45.33
CA ALA A 82 23.78 -24.99 -45.97
C ALA A 82 23.62 -26.29 -45.15
N GLU A 83 22.83 -26.31 -44.07
CA GLU A 83 22.58 -27.54 -43.28
C GLU A 83 21.13 -28.05 -43.38
N PRO A 84 20.88 -29.36 -43.16
CA PRO A 84 19.56 -29.95 -43.28
C PRO A 84 18.57 -29.29 -42.30
N LEU A 85 17.59 -28.61 -42.88
CA LEU A 85 16.56 -27.76 -42.25
C LEU A 85 15.85 -28.40 -41.02
N TYR A 86 15.81 -29.73 -40.95
CA TYR A 86 15.13 -30.48 -39.89
C TYR A 86 15.96 -30.54 -38.58
N CYS A 87 17.28 -30.76 -38.66
CA CYS A 87 18.16 -30.81 -37.49
C CYS A 87 18.28 -29.43 -36.83
N HIS A 88 18.37 -28.39 -37.66
CA HIS A 88 18.47 -27.01 -37.23
C HIS A 88 17.23 -26.52 -36.46
N LYS A 89 16.02 -26.88 -36.91
CA LYS A 89 14.77 -26.56 -36.21
C LYS A 89 14.66 -27.24 -34.84
N ALA A 90 15.08 -28.50 -34.74
CA ALA A 90 15.08 -29.23 -33.47
C ALA A 90 16.07 -28.60 -32.47
N ALA A 91 17.26 -28.20 -32.93
CA ALA A 91 18.25 -27.51 -32.09
C ALA A 91 17.75 -26.15 -31.58
N LEU A 92 17.15 -25.33 -32.45
CA LEU A 92 16.55 -24.05 -32.07
C LEU A 92 15.40 -24.22 -31.06
N ALA A 93 14.57 -25.25 -31.23
CA ALA A 93 13.50 -25.56 -30.28
C ALA A 93 14.08 -25.94 -28.90
N LEU A 94 15.14 -26.76 -28.87
CA LEU A 94 15.87 -27.09 -27.64
C LEU A 94 16.50 -25.85 -27.00
N TYR A 95 17.10 -24.95 -27.78
CA TYR A 95 17.68 -23.71 -27.27
C TYR A 95 16.62 -22.79 -26.67
N SER A 96 15.50 -22.60 -27.34
CA SER A 96 14.37 -21.82 -26.81
C SER A 96 13.83 -22.43 -25.53
N PHE A 97 13.67 -23.75 -25.47
CA PHE A 97 13.21 -24.46 -24.28
C PHE A 97 14.19 -24.32 -23.11
N LEU A 98 15.49 -24.49 -23.36
CA LEU A 98 16.52 -24.37 -22.34
C LEU A 98 16.64 -22.94 -21.82
N ARG A 99 16.58 -21.92 -22.69
CA ARG A 99 16.52 -20.51 -22.27
C ARG A 99 15.33 -20.25 -21.36
N PHE A 100 14.15 -20.74 -21.74
CA PHE A 100 12.94 -20.60 -20.93
C PHE A 100 13.16 -21.20 -19.53
N ILE A 101 13.64 -22.44 -19.44
CA ILE A 101 13.93 -23.09 -18.14
C ILE A 101 14.94 -22.28 -17.32
N LEU A 102 16.04 -21.83 -17.93
CA LEU A 102 17.08 -21.09 -17.22
C LEU A 102 16.56 -19.74 -16.68
N ILE A 103 15.70 -19.06 -17.44
CA ILE A 103 15.04 -17.83 -16.98
C ILE A 103 14.08 -18.13 -15.83
N GLU A 104 13.26 -19.18 -15.94
CA GLU A 104 12.34 -19.59 -14.86
C GLU A 104 13.08 -19.98 -13.58
N LEU A 105 14.20 -20.69 -13.69
CA LEU A 105 15.06 -21.02 -12.54
C LEU A 105 15.61 -19.74 -11.88
N PHE A 106 15.99 -18.73 -12.66
CA PHE A 106 16.39 -17.44 -12.10
C PHE A 106 15.23 -16.77 -11.35
N TYR A 107 14.01 -16.79 -11.89
CA TYR A 107 12.85 -16.25 -11.16
C TYR A 107 12.60 -16.99 -9.85
N ILE A 108 12.61 -18.33 -9.88
CA ILE A 108 12.28 -19.19 -8.73
C ILE A 108 13.33 -19.12 -7.63
N PHE A 109 14.62 -19.17 -7.98
CA PHE A 109 15.69 -19.30 -6.99
C PHE A 109 16.38 -17.98 -6.64
N TRP A 110 16.25 -16.95 -7.49
CA TRP A 110 16.85 -15.64 -7.23
C TRP A 110 15.78 -14.60 -6.94
N PHE A 111 14.87 -14.36 -7.90
CA PHE A 111 13.96 -13.23 -7.80
C PHE A 111 12.91 -13.39 -6.68
N TYR A 112 12.17 -14.49 -6.64
CA TYR A 112 11.11 -14.67 -5.64
C TYR A 112 11.62 -14.75 -4.19
N PRO A 113 12.72 -15.45 -3.87
CA PRO A 113 13.26 -15.45 -2.51
C PRO A 113 13.69 -14.06 -2.05
N LEU A 114 14.39 -13.30 -2.92
CA LEU A 114 14.74 -11.91 -2.65
C LEU A 114 13.50 -11.03 -2.48
N TYR A 115 12.46 -11.26 -3.28
CA TYR A 115 11.19 -10.56 -3.16
C TYR A 115 10.53 -10.80 -1.80
N ILE A 116 10.41 -12.07 -1.39
CA ILE A 116 9.81 -12.44 -0.10
C ILE A 116 10.59 -11.80 1.04
N PHE A 117 11.93 -11.86 0.99
CA PHE A 117 12.78 -11.25 2.01
C PHE A 117 12.59 -9.73 2.07
N SER A 118 12.59 -9.05 0.92
CA SER A 118 12.37 -7.60 0.84
C SER A 118 10.99 -7.21 1.33
N PHE A 119 9.95 -8.02 1.05
CA PHE A 119 8.58 -7.79 1.50
C PHE A 119 8.47 -7.86 3.03
N VAL A 120 9.08 -8.88 3.66
CA VAL A 120 9.10 -9.04 5.12
C VAL A 120 9.81 -7.86 5.78
N LEU A 121 11.01 -7.51 5.32
CA LEU A 121 11.76 -6.37 5.87
C LEU A 121 11.02 -5.05 5.68
N SER A 122 10.45 -4.85 4.49
CA SER A 122 9.65 -3.68 4.18
C SER A 122 8.48 -3.53 5.16
N THR A 123 7.76 -4.61 5.43
CA THR A 123 6.62 -4.60 6.36
C THR A 123 7.04 -4.21 7.78
N LEU A 124 8.18 -4.70 8.26
CA LEU A 124 8.73 -4.32 9.57
C LEU A 124 9.13 -2.84 9.59
N TRP A 125 9.82 -2.37 8.55
CA TRP A 125 10.26 -0.98 8.47
C TRP A 125 9.11 0.00 8.28
N TYR A 126 8.04 -0.35 7.58
CA TYR A 126 6.85 0.50 7.45
C TYR A 126 6.17 0.76 8.79
N ASN A 127 6.09 -0.28 9.64
CA ASN A 127 5.59 -0.12 11.00
C ASN A 127 6.48 0.80 11.84
N ASP A 128 7.81 0.64 11.77
CA ASP A 128 8.76 1.52 12.47
C ASP A 128 8.68 2.98 11.96
N ILE A 129 8.59 3.17 10.65
CA ILE A 129 8.43 4.48 9.99
C ILE A 129 7.16 5.16 10.48
N ALA A 130 6.04 4.44 10.48
CA ALA A 130 4.77 4.98 10.95
C ALA A 130 4.79 5.34 12.44
N LYS A 131 5.42 4.49 13.27
CA LYS A 131 5.59 4.74 14.71
C LYS A 131 6.37 6.03 14.95
N HIS A 132 7.53 6.17 14.32
CA HIS A 132 8.35 7.37 14.48
C HIS A 132 7.68 8.62 13.92
N ALA A 133 6.95 8.51 12.80
CA ALA A 133 6.17 9.61 12.26
C ALA A 133 5.08 10.07 13.25
N TYR A 134 4.39 9.11 13.88
CA TYR A 134 3.37 9.41 14.87
C TYR A 134 3.94 10.06 16.14
N GLU A 135 5.08 9.58 16.64
CA GLU A 135 5.82 10.19 17.77
C GLU A 135 6.19 11.65 17.50
N VAL A 136 6.73 11.93 16.30
CA VAL A 136 7.10 13.30 15.88
C VAL A 136 5.87 14.20 15.74
N LEU A 137 4.77 13.69 15.18
CA LEU A 137 3.54 14.45 14.96
C LEU A 137 2.76 14.72 16.25
N THR A 138 2.84 13.82 17.23
CA THR A 138 2.13 13.96 18.52
C THR A 138 2.99 14.54 19.63
N GLY A 139 4.31 14.71 19.41
CA GLY A 139 5.24 15.20 20.42
C GLY A 139 5.53 14.21 21.55
N LYS A 140 5.05 12.96 21.47
CA LYS A 140 5.32 11.92 22.47
C LYS A 140 6.67 11.27 22.18
N ARG A 141 7.65 11.45 23.07
CA ARG A 141 8.91 10.67 23.07
C ARG A 141 8.62 9.19 23.39
N PRO A 142 9.48 8.24 22.99
CA PRO A 142 9.23 6.81 23.17
C PRO A 142 9.08 6.48 24.66
N SER A 143 7.90 5.99 25.05
CA SER A 143 7.66 5.38 26.35
C SER A 143 8.39 4.05 26.41
N THR A 144 9.66 4.06 26.83
CA THR A 144 10.39 2.84 27.22
C THR A 144 10.89 2.90 28.66
N ALA A 145 10.34 3.79 29.50
CA ALA A 145 10.69 3.87 30.92
C ALA A 145 9.58 4.46 31.81
N GLN A 146 8.34 3.99 31.68
CA GLN A 146 7.28 4.23 32.68
C GLN A 146 6.75 2.91 33.22
N ALA A 147 7.65 2.18 33.87
CA ALA A 147 7.33 1.16 34.86
C ALA A 147 8.08 1.56 36.14
N SER A 148 7.73 2.71 36.72
CA SER A 148 8.17 3.18 38.05
C SER A 148 7.65 4.61 38.27
N ARG A 149 6.43 4.75 38.80
CA ARG A 149 5.93 5.87 39.63
C ARG A 149 4.41 5.84 39.63
N GLU A 150 3.88 4.84 40.31
CA GLU A 150 2.55 4.95 40.88
C GLU A 150 2.72 4.50 42.34
N ASN A 151 3.02 5.47 43.19
CA ASN A 151 2.77 5.40 44.62
C ASN A 151 2.32 6.79 45.07
N ASP A 152 1.25 6.79 45.85
CA ASP A 152 0.76 7.83 46.76
C ASP A 152 0.18 9.14 46.16
N LEU A 153 -1.16 9.23 46.12
CA LEU A 153 -1.96 9.98 47.11
C LEU A 153 -3.46 10.04 46.70
N THR A 154 -4.27 9.33 47.49
CA THR A 154 -5.59 9.71 48.04
C THR A 154 -6.66 10.42 47.19
N GLY A 155 -7.72 9.66 46.86
CA GLY A 155 -9.08 9.85 47.41
C GLY A 155 -9.91 11.06 46.98
N LEU A 156 -10.89 10.84 46.09
CA LEU A 156 -12.32 11.06 46.37
C LEU A 156 -13.18 10.41 45.27
N GLN A 157 -14.22 9.70 45.70
CA GLN A 157 -15.18 8.97 44.86
C GLN A 157 -16.04 9.94 44.03
N THR A 158 -16.38 9.55 42.80
CA THR A 158 -17.79 9.58 42.36
C THR A 158 -18.02 8.61 41.20
N THR A 159 -19.04 7.80 41.42
CA THR A 159 -19.58 6.74 40.56
C THR A 159 -20.09 7.26 39.22
N SER A 160 -19.61 6.65 38.13
CA SER A 160 -20.44 6.39 36.95
C SER A 160 -19.97 5.09 36.29
N ASN A 161 -20.86 4.11 36.29
CA ASN A 161 -20.67 2.80 35.67
C ASN A 161 -20.43 2.96 34.16
N ALA A 162 -19.16 2.91 33.76
CA ALA A 162 -18.76 2.42 32.46
C ALA A 162 -17.78 1.29 32.75
N LEU A 163 -18.15 0.08 32.35
CA LEU A 163 -17.36 -1.14 32.46
C LEU A 163 -16.04 -0.90 31.70
N MET A 164 -15.00 -0.47 32.41
CA MET A 164 -13.65 -0.39 31.87
C MET A 164 -13.25 -1.82 31.53
N PRO A 165 -13.04 -2.17 30.24
CA PRO A 165 -12.61 -3.50 29.90
C PRO A 165 -11.26 -3.74 30.59
N GLY A 166 -11.13 -4.86 31.30
CA GLY A 166 -9.86 -5.21 31.93
C GLY A 166 -8.73 -5.18 30.90
N GLY A 167 -7.49 -4.99 31.35
CA GLY A 167 -6.33 -4.90 30.44
C GLY A 167 -6.27 -6.05 29.43
N PHE A 168 -6.73 -7.25 29.82
CA PHE A 168 -6.87 -8.41 28.93
C PHE A 168 -7.99 -8.26 27.90
N ASP A 169 -9.20 -7.83 28.28
CA ASP A 169 -10.31 -7.63 27.34
C ASP A 169 -9.98 -6.57 26.29
N SER A 170 -9.33 -5.46 26.71
CA SER A 170 -8.88 -4.44 25.78
C SER A 170 -7.80 -4.95 24.80
N VAL A 171 -6.93 -5.87 25.23
CA VAL A 171 -5.92 -6.50 24.38
C VAL A 171 -6.57 -7.48 23.41
N CYS A 172 -7.48 -8.33 23.89
CA CYS A 172 -8.24 -9.27 23.07
C CYS A 172 -9.06 -8.56 21.99
N ILE A 173 -9.73 -7.46 22.33
CA ILE A 173 -10.47 -6.63 21.39
C ILE A 173 -9.51 -6.05 20.33
N GLY A 174 -8.36 -5.51 20.73
CA GLY A 174 -7.38 -4.95 19.78
C GLY A 174 -6.79 -6.00 18.83
N ILE A 175 -6.52 -7.21 19.33
CA ILE A 175 -6.06 -8.33 18.48
C ILE A 175 -7.17 -8.73 17.50
N GLY A 176 -8.42 -8.83 17.97
CA GLY A 176 -9.57 -9.14 17.14
C GLY A 176 -9.78 -8.12 16.01
N GLU A 177 -9.69 -6.82 16.31
CA GLU A 177 -9.79 -5.75 15.30
C GLU A 177 -8.69 -5.85 14.25
N GLN A 178 -7.45 -6.19 14.65
CA GLN A 178 -6.34 -6.33 13.71
C GLN A 178 -6.49 -7.55 12.80
N VAL A 179 -6.92 -8.69 13.35
CA VAL A 179 -7.21 -9.91 12.57
C VAL A 179 -8.33 -9.64 11.58
N TYR A 180 -9.38 -8.93 12.01
CA TYR A 180 -10.48 -8.55 11.13
C TYR A 180 -10.01 -7.61 10.02
N SER A 181 -9.20 -6.59 10.34
CA SER A 181 -8.65 -5.69 9.33
C SER A 181 -7.86 -6.47 8.27
N ILE A 182 -7.02 -7.44 8.69
CA ILE A 182 -6.26 -8.31 7.78
C ILE A 182 -7.20 -9.17 6.91
N LEU A 183 -8.25 -9.74 7.49
CA LEU A 183 -9.18 -10.60 6.78
C LEU A 183 -10.00 -9.82 5.75
N LEU A 184 -10.63 -8.72 6.17
CA LEU A 184 -11.40 -7.82 5.31
C LEU A 184 -10.56 -7.33 4.14
N LEU A 185 -9.30 -7.04 4.43
CA LEU A 185 -8.38 -6.57 3.43
C LEU A 185 -7.92 -7.67 2.47
N THR A 186 -7.69 -8.89 2.97
CA THR A 186 -7.36 -10.04 2.13
C THR A 186 -8.51 -10.31 1.16
N LEU A 187 -9.76 -10.23 1.63
CA LEU A 187 -10.93 -10.33 0.76
C LEU A 187 -10.96 -9.20 -0.28
N PHE A 188 -10.69 -7.96 0.13
CA PHE A 188 -10.62 -6.82 -0.79
C PHE A 188 -9.51 -6.98 -1.84
N PHE A 189 -8.37 -7.57 -1.47
CA PHE A 189 -7.30 -7.89 -2.41
C PHE A 189 -7.74 -8.94 -3.44
N ILE A 190 -8.47 -9.97 -3.02
CA ILE A 190 -9.05 -10.97 -3.92
C ILE A 190 -10.05 -10.31 -4.89
N GLU A 191 -10.89 -9.38 -4.41
CA GLU A 191 -11.81 -8.61 -5.25
C GLU A 191 -11.05 -7.78 -6.31
N VAL A 192 -10.01 -7.05 -5.90
CA VAL A 192 -9.13 -6.29 -6.82
C VAL A 192 -8.54 -7.22 -7.88
N PHE A 193 -7.99 -8.37 -7.46
CA PHE A 193 -7.43 -9.36 -8.38
C PHE A 193 -8.48 -9.88 -9.37
N ALA A 194 -9.68 -10.21 -8.90
CA ALA A 194 -10.78 -10.67 -9.73
C ALA A 194 -11.23 -9.63 -10.77
N THR A 195 -11.26 -8.34 -10.41
CA THR A 195 -11.62 -7.27 -11.36
C THR A 195 -10.61 -7.09 -12.49
N GLY A 196 -9.36 -7.55 -12.31
CA GLY A 196 -8.34 -7.59 -13.35
C GLY A 196 -8.70 -8.48 -14.55
N PHE A 197 -9.60 -9.44 -14.38
CA PHE A 197 -10.05 -10.36 -15.44
C PHE A 197 -11.26 -9.85 -16.23
N ILE A 198 -11.88 -8.73 -15.82
CA ILE A 198 -13.07 -8.17 -16.49
C ILE A 198 -12.63 -7.28 -17.68
N PRO A 199 -12.94 -7.64 -18.94
CA PRO A 199 -12.58 -6.80 -20.09
C PRO A 199 -13.39 -5.49 -20.12
N TYR A 200 -12.87 -4.48 -20.81
CA TYR A 200 -13.45 -3.13 -21.01
C TYR A 200 -13.59 -2.24 -19.76
N PHE A 201 -14.45 -2.59 -18.79
CA PHE A 201 -14.68 -1.78 -17.58
C PHE A 201 -13.73 -2.12 -16.42
N GLY A 202 -13.08 -3.29 -16.46
CA GLY A 202 -12.21 -3.76 -15.39
C GLY A 202 -11.02 -2.85 -15.13
N LYS A 203 -10.44 -2.18 -16.13
CA LYS A 203 -9.28 -1.30 -15.90
C LYS A 203 -9.60 -0.08 -15.03
N ALA A 204 -10.74 0.58 -15.27
CA ALA A 204 -11.16 1.75 -14.50
C ALA A 204 -11.61 1.36 -13.08
N ILE A 205 -12.34 0.24 -12.97
CA ILE A 205 -12.77 -0.31 -11.68
C ILE A 205 -11.56 -0.78 -10.87
N ASN A 206 -10.63 -1.52 -11.49
CA ASN A 206 -9.39 -1.97 -10.88
C ASN A 206 -8.53 -0.77 -10.43
N PHE A 207 -8.40 0.27 -11.25
CA PHE A 207 -7.71 1.50 -10.83
C PHE A 207 -8.31 2.10 -9.56
N LEU A 208 -9.64 2.18 -9.49
CA LEU A 208 -10.37 2.75 -8.36
C LEU A 208 -10.27 1.86 -7.10
N LEU A 209 -10.47 0.54 -7.23
CA LEU A 209 -10.33 -0.41 -6.13
C LEU A 209 -8.89 -0.45 -5.60
N LEU A 210 -7.91 -0.47 -6.50
CA LEU A 210 -6.49 -0.45 -6.13
C LEU A 210 -6.11 0.88 -5.45
N SER A 211 -6.70 2.00 -5.89
CA SER A 211 -6.51 3.30 -5.23
C SER A 211 -7.08 3.28 -3.81
N TRP A 212 -8.27 2.72 -3.60
CA TRP A 212 -8.81 2.53 -2.25
C TRP A 212 -7.94 1.63 -1.39
N MET A 213 -7.45 0.52 -1.94
CA MET A 213 -6.60 -0.43 -1.23
C MET A 213 -5.34 0.27 -0.71
N TYR A 214 -4.60 0.96 -1.59
CA TYR A 214 -3.38 1.65 -1.19
C TYR A 214 -3.63 2.82 -0.23
N ALA A 215 -4.75 3.54 -0.39
CA ALA A 215 -5.11 4.58 0.56
C ALA A 215 -5.40 3.99 1.95
N TYR A 216 -6.22 2.95 2.03
CA TYR A 216 -6.54 2.29 3.30
C TYR A 216 -5.26 1.79 3.99
N TYR A 217 -4.36 1.15 3.25
CA TYR A 217 -3.03 0.74 3.70
C TYR A 217 -2.20 1.83 4.34
N CYS A 218 -2.10 2.98 3.67
CA CYS A 218 -1.32 4.08 4.21
C CYS A 218 -1.96 4.64 5.51
N PHE A 219 -3.30 4.72 5.57
CA PHE A 219 -4.01 5.26 6.72
C PHE A 219 -4.17 4.25 7.87
N GLU A 220 -4.12 2.94 7.61
CA GLU A 220 -4.22 1.90 8.63
C GLU A 220 -3.11 2.07 9.68
N TYR A 221 -1.87 2.32 9.26
CA TYR A 221 -0.78 2.59 10.21
C TYR A 221 -1.08 3.77 11.13
N LYS A 222 -1.60 4.86 10.56
CA LYS A 222 -1.96 6.06 11.34
C LYS A 222 -3.07 5.74 12.34
N TRP A 223 -4.12 5.06 11.90
CA TRP A 223 -5.26 4.72 12.74
C TRP A 223 -4.91 3.70 13.83
N ASN A 224 -4.02 2.74 13.52
CA ASN A 224 -3.46 1.80 14.49
C ASN A 224 -2.71 2.51 15.61
N HIS A 225 -1.81 3.45 15.29
CA HIS A 225 -1.11 4.24 16.30
C HIS A 225 -2.03 5.19 17.09
N SER A 226 -3.11 5.66 16.45
CA SER A 226 -4.13 6.49 17.08
C SER A 226 -5.18 5.67 17.86
N LYS A 227 -5.07 4.34 17.87
CA LYS A 227 -6.02 3.40 18.50
C LYS A 227 -7.49 3.65 18.11
N VAL A 228 -7.73 4.03 16.86
CA VAL A 228 -9.11 4.20 16.35
C VAL A 228 -9.72 2.82 16.16
N SER A 229 -10.95 2.58 16.60
CA SER A 229 -11.62 1.29 16.39
C SER A 229 -11.87 1.02 14.91
N LEU A 230 -11.87 -0.25 14.53
CA LEU A 230 -12.04 -0.66 13.13
C LEU A 230 -13.35 -0.15 12.52
N ASN A 231 -14.47 -0.30 13.23
CA ASN A 231 -15.78 0.17 12.77
C ASN A 231 -15.78 1.67 12.43
N ARG A 232 -15.08 2.48 13.24
CA ARG A 232 -14.95 3.91 13.00
C ARG A 232 -14.08 4.21 11.78
N ARG A 233 -13.03 3.43 11.53
CA ARG A 233 -12.17 3.57 10.33
C ARG A 233 -12.96 3.26 9.06
N LEU A 234 -13.70 2.15 9.05
CA LEU A 234 -14.52 1.73 7.91
C LEU A 234 -15.64 2.74 7.64
N ASP A 235 -16.37 3.16 8.67
CA ASP A 235 -17.42 4.17 8.52
C ASP A 235 -16.89 5.50 7.98
N PHE A 236 -15.73 5.95 8.49
CA PHE A 236 -15.07 7.14 7.99
C PHE A 236 -14.56 6.98 6.55
N PHE A 237 -14.03 5.80 6.20
CA PHE A 237 -13.56 5.48 4.85
C PHE A 237 -14.70 5.50 3.84
N GLU A 238 -15.75 4.76 4.10
CA GLU A 238 -16.95 4.63 3.26
C GLU A 238 -17.70 5.96 3.10
N SER A 239 -17.70 6.79 4.15
CA SER A 239 -18.32 8.12 4.12
C SER A 239 -17.53 9.17 3.34
N ASN A 240 -16.23 8.92 3.11
CA ASN A 240 -15.32 9.84 2.43
C ASN A 240 -14.54 9.15 1.31
N TRP A 241 -15.13 8.13 0.69
CA TRP A 241 -14.52 7.31 -0.34
C TRP A 241 -13.87 8.10 -1.49
N PRO A 242 -14.37 9.29 -1.94
CA PRO A 242 -13.72 10.00 -3.04
C PRO A 242 -12.37 10.56 -2.63
N PHE A 243 -12.24 11.02 -1.37
CA PHE A 243 -10.98 11.49 -0.84
C PHE A 243 -9.94 10.36 -0.84
N PHE A 244 -10.31 9.17 -0.37
CA PHE A 244 -9.39 8.02 -0.35
C PHE A 244 -9.04 7.53 -1.75
N ALA A 245 -10.00 7.52 -2.69
CA ALA A 245 -9.70 7.23 -4.10
C ALA A 245 -8.68 8.25 -4.65
N GLY A 246 -8.84 9.53 -4.32
CA GLY A 246 -7.89 10.58 -4.70
C GLY A 246 -6.52 10.39 -4.09
N PHE A 247 -6.46 10.07 -2.80
CA PHE A 247 -5.21 9.86 -2.08
C PHE A 247 -4.40 8.66 -2.62
N GLY A 248 -5.06 7.55 -2.97
CA GLY A 248 -4.38 6.39 -3.53
C GLY A 248 -4.03 6.50 -5.02
N SER A 249 -4.65 7.43 -5.75
CA SER A 249 -4.47 7.56 -7.20
C SER A 249 -3.01 7.80 -7.63
N PRO A 250 -2.20 8.67 -6.97
CA PRO A 250 -0.79 8.80 -7.30
C PRO A 250 0.01 7.50 -7.15
N CYS A 251 -0.28 6.69 -6.13
CA CYS A 251 0.34 5.39 -5.93
C CYS A 251 0.07 4.47 -7.13
N VAL A 252 -1.19 4.39 -7.54
CA VAL A 252 -1.61 3.51 -8.64
C VAL A 252 -1.09 4.02 -9.98
N LEU A 253 -1.17 5.32 -10.26
CA LEU A 253 -0.66 5.91 -11.50
C LEU A 253 0.82 5.65 -11.69
N ALA A 254 1.61 5.66 -10.61
CA ALA A 254 3.03 5.37 -10.66
C ALA A 254 3.35 3.93 -11.08
N ILE A 255 2.39 3.00 -10.95
CA ILE A 255 2.58 1.58 -11.27
C ILE A 255 1.68 1.07 -12.41
N PHE A 256 0.74 1.89 -12.89
CA PHE A 256 -0.35 1.48 -13.78
C PHE A 256 0.13 1.00 -15.15
N PHE A 257 1.25 1.54 -15.63
CA PHE A 257 1.82 1.22 -16.94
C PHE A 257 2.95 0.19 -16.89
N PHE A 258 3.26 -0.33 -15.71
CA PHE A 258 4.33 -1.28 -15.50
C PHE A 258 3.80 -2.72 -15.47
N SER A 259 4.68 -3.68 -15.80
CA SER A 259 4.35 -5.09 -15.59
C SER A 259 4.21 -5.36 -14.08
N PRO A 260 3.39 -6.33 -13.64
CA PRO A 260 3.14 -6.58 -12.21
C PRO A 260 4.44 -6.66 -11.39
N LEU A 261 5.45 -7.31 -11.95
CA LEU A 261 6.77 -7.45 -11.35
C LEU A 261 7.45 -6.10 -11.06
N VAL A 262 7.45 -5.20 -12.05
CA VAL A 262 8.02 -3.85 -11.94
C VAL A 262 7.18 -2.99 -11.02
N SER A 263 5.86 -3.10 -11.11
CA SER A 263 4.89 -2.43 -10.25
C SER A 263 5.16 -2.72 -8.77
N TYR A 264 5.45 -3.97 -8.40
CA TYR A 264 5.79 -4.30 -7.01
C TYR A 264 7.09 -3.64 -6.54
N GLY A 265 8.15 -3.67 -7.35
CA GLY A 265 9.42 -3.04 -7.01
C GLY A 265 9.29 -1.52 -6.84
N VAL A 266 8.60 -0.86 -7.77
CA VAL A 266 8.31 0.58 -7.69
C VAL A 266 7.45 0.89 -6.46
N MET A 267 6.43 0.08 -6.18
CA MET A 267 5.57 0.29 -5.02
C MET A 267 6.31 0.11 -3.70
N ALA A 268 7.20 -0.89 -3.59
CA ALA A 268 8.02 -1.10 -2.39
C ALA A 268 8.92 0.12 -2.07
N ILE A 269 9.29 0.91 -3.08
CA ILE A 269 10.06 2.14 -2.90
C ILE A 269 9.14 3.31 -2.53
N LEU A 270 7.98 3.44 -3.20
CA LEU A 270 7.09 4.60 -3.03
C LEU A 270 6.20 4.51 -1.78
N TYR A 271 5.80 3.30 -1.39
CA TYR A 271 4.91 3.05 -0.25
C TYR A 271 5.30 3.77 1.05
N PRO A 272 6.56 3.74 1.54
CA PRO A 272 6.91 4.45 2.77
C PRO A 272 6.69 5.96 2.68
N LEU A 273 6.80 6.58 1.49
CA LEU A 273 6.47 7.99 1.32
C LEU A 273 4.97 8.24 1.51
N PHE A 274 4.14 7.38 0.93
CA PHE A 274 2.68 7.49 1.05
C PHE A 274 2.17 7.19 2.47
N VAL A 275 2.82 6.28 3.19
CA VAL A 275 2.59 6.08 4.63
C VAL A 275 2.92 7.35 5.42
N LEU A 276 4.04 8.01 5.10
CA LEU A 276 4.43 9.26 5.75
C LEU A 276 3.53 10.45 5.42
N THR A 277 3.08 10.58 4.17
CA THR A 277 2.08 11.61 3.81
C THR A 277 0.75 11.34 4.52
N ALA A 278 0.28 10.09 4.57
CA ALA A 278 -0.93 9.72 5.30
C ALA A 278 -0.82 10.08 6.80
N ALA A 279 0.32 9.73 7.43
CA ALA A 279 0.61 10.09 8.82
C ALA A 279 0.50 11.61 9.04
N GLY A 280 1.16 12.40 8.19
CA GLY A 280 1.14 13.88 8.25
C GLY A 280 -0.14 14.55 7.74
N THR A 281 -1.13 13.81 7.23
CA THR A 281 -2.39 14.37 6.71
C THR A 281 -3.38 14.61 7.84
N HIS A 282 -3.81 15.85 8.08
CA HIS A 282 -4.90 16.16 9.03
C HIS A 282 -6.27 15.81 8.44
N LEU A 283 -6.53 14.52 8.29
CA LEU A 283 -7.62 13.93 7.53
C LEU A 283 -9.00 14.53 7.86
N GLU A 284 -9.40 14.51 9.14
CA GLU A 284 -10.70 15.03 9.56
C GLU A 284 -10.83 16.54 9.28
N GLN A 285 -9.76 17.32 9.49
CA GLN A 285 -9.79 18.77 9.25
C GLN A 285 -9.92 19.09 7.76
N VAL A 286 -9.14 18.42 6.90
CA VAL A 286 -9.20 18.61 5.44
C VAL A 286 -10.57 18.23 4.91
N VAL A 287 -11.05 17.03 5.24
CA VAL A 287 -12.36 16.54 4.78
C VAL A 287 -13.49 17.44 5.26
N ASN A 288 -13.50 17.83 6.54
CA ASN A 288 -14.53 18.71 7.09
C ASN A 288 -14.49 20.10 6.47
N SER A 289 -13.30 20.65 6.20
CA SER A 289 -13.17 21.95 5.54
C SER A 289 -13.75 21.94 4.12
N VAL A 290 -13.49 20.87 3.36
CA VAL A 290 -14.02 20.69 2.02
C VAL A 290 -15.53 20.48 2.06
N ARG A 291 -16.02 19.61 2.96
CA ARG A 291 -17.46 19.30 3.08
C ARG A 291 -18.29 20.52 3.51
N ARG A 292 -17.74 21.47 4.27
CA ARG A 292 -18.41 22.74 4.59
C ARG A 292 -18.72 23.60 3.35
N SER A 293 -18.00 23.40 2.25
CA SER A 293 -18.26 24.11 0.99
C SER A 293 -19.41 23.51 0.17
N PHE A 294 -19.89 22.32 0.56
CA PHE A 294 -20.88 21.57 -0.20
C PHE A 294 -22.30 22.04 0.11
N ARG A 295 -23.09 22.21 -0.95
CA ARG A 295 -24.49 22.62 -0.85
C ARG A 295 -25.44 21.42 -0.87
N GLY A 296 -24.99 20.28 -1.40
CA GLY A 296 -25.80 19.06 -1.58
C GLY A 296 -25.70 18.04 -0.45
N GLY A 297 -25.05 18.34 0.67
CA GLY A 297 -24.79 17.37 1.75
C GLY A 297 -23.64 16.40 1.47
N GLY A 298 -22.99 16.50 0.30
CA GLY A 298 -21.83 15.71 -0.08
C GLY A 298 -22.18 14.37 -0.75
N PRO A 299 -21.16 13.64 -1.23
CA PRO A 299 -21.35 12.31 -1.81
C PRO A 299 -21.92 11.33 -0.79
N LYS A 300 -22.83 10.47 -1.24
CA LYS A 300 -23.43 9.41 -0.42
C LYS A 300 -22.36 8.40 0.01
N LYS A 301 -22.56 7.84 1.21
CA LYS A 301 -21.75 6.75 1.74
C LYS A 301 -21.80 5.55 0.78
N LEU A 302 -20.64 4.98 0.48
CA LEU A 302 -20.51 3.80 -0.36
C LEU A 302 -20.00 2.64 0.48
N GLN A 303 -20.77 1.55 0.53
CA GLN A 303 -20.43 0.37 1.33
C GLN A 303 -19.45 -0.52 0.58
N VAL A 304 -18.20 -0.07 0.51
CA VAL A 304 -17.13 -0.79 -0.19
C VAL A 304 -16.88 -2.16 0.45
N PHE A 305 -17.07 -2.28 1.76
CA PHE A 305 -16.80 -3.51 2.51
C PHE A 305 -18.04 -4.35 2.81
N TYR A 306 -19.15 -4.12 2.10
CA TYR A 306 -20.43 -4.79 2.39
C TYR A 306 -20.34 -6.33 2.34
N ALA A 307 -19.60 -6.88 1.37
CA ALA A 307 -19.41 -8.33 1.25
C ALA A 307 -18.62 -8.90 2.44
N ALA A 308 -17.53 -8.22 2.83
CA ALA A 308 -16.72 -8.61 3.99
C ALA A 308 -17.51 -8.50 5.31
N ASN A 309 -18.30 -7.44 5.49
CA ASN A 309 -19.12 -7.22 6.69
C ASN A 309 -20.28 -8.23 6.85
N LYS A 310 -20.68 -8.92 5.78
CA LYS A 310 -21.75 -9.93 5.83
C LYS A 310 -21.27 -11.34 6.15
N ILE A 311 -19.98 -11.60 5.94
CA ILE A 311 -19.36 -12.92 6.10
C ILE A 311 -18.70 -13.06 7.47
N ALA A 312 -18.38 -11.94 8.12
CA ALA A 312 -17.83 -11.86 9.47
C ALA A 312 -18.91 -11.62 10.53
#